data_AF-A0A3N4VR99-F1
#
_entry.id   AF-A0A3N4VR99-F1
#
_cell.length_a   1.000
_cell.length_b   1.000
_cell.length_c   1.000
_cell.angle_alpha   90.00
_cell.angle_beta   90.00
_cell.angle_gamma   90.00
#
_symmetry.space_group_name_H-M   'P 1'
#
loop_
_entity.id
_entity.type
_entity.pdbx_description
1 polymer ?
#
loop_
_entity_poly.entity_id
_entity_poly.type
_entity_poly.pdbx_seq_one_letter_code
_entity_poly.pdbx_strand_id
1 'polypeptide(L)'
;MPCPPRSLRLLPWLGAGLLLALALPAAASKVYQWKDAQGVTHYSDSPPPDAAYRNRAIRNPAEPAPQAAAKPVVNANCSNARSNLQVLQSGSPVGVDEDRDGKPERTLTESERANRVALAEAQIKTYCEAPAVAGSGG
;
A
#
# COMPACT_ATOMS: atom_id res chain seq x y z
N MET A 1 4.86 52.76 65.12
CA MET A 1 4.02 53.14 63.97
C MET A 1 4.89 53.16 62.72
N PRO A 2 4.40 52.64 61.58
CA PRO A 2 5.22 52.14 60.47
C PRO A 2 5.62 53.22 59.47
N CYS A 3 6.74 53.02 58.78
CA CYS A 3 7.10 53.74 57.55
C CYS A 3 7.55 52.70 56.49
N PRO A 4 7.02 52.70 55.26
CA PRO A 4 7.27 51.65 54.28
C PRO A 4 8.49 51.97 53.39
N PRO A 5 9.31 50.99 53.01
CA PRO A 5 10.22 51.15 51.89
C PRO A 5 9.64 50.53 50.60
N ARG A 6 9.40 51.43 49.64
CA ARG A 6 9.65 51.34 48.20
C ARG A 6 9.71 49.92 47.58
N SER A 7 8.73 49.66 46.73
CA SER A 7 8.70 48.62 45.72
C SER A 7 9.95 48.67 44.81
N LEU A 8 10.74 47.59 44.84
CA LEU A 8 11.71 47.27 43.81
C LEU A 8 11.28 45.96 43.13
N ARG A 9 10.69 46.09 41.94
CA ARG A 9 10.40 44.95 41.07
C ARG A 9 11.70 44.44 40.44
N LEU A 10 12.20 43.31 40.92
CA LEU A 10 13.19 42.45 40.27
C LEU A 10 12.89 41.04 40.82
N LEU A 11 12.76 39.94 40.12
CA LEU A 11 12.75 39.54 38.72
C LEU A 11 12.36 38.04 38.84
N PRO A 12 11.28 37.52 38.20
CA PRO A 12 10.74 36.18 38.49
C PRO A 12 11.58 35.10 37.79
N TRP A 13 12.79 34.87 38.28
CA TRP A 13 13.77 33.98 37.65
C TRP A 13 14.30 32.92 38.64
N LEU A 14 13.42 32.38 39.49
CA LEU A 14 13.76 31.27 40.39
C LEU A 14 12.73 30.12 40.35
N GLY A 15 11.89 30.06 39.31
CA GLY A 15 10.90 28.98 39.11
C GLY A 15 11.30 27.93 38.05
N ALA A 16 12.33 28.19 37.25
CA ALA A 16 12.60 27.43 36.02
C ALA A 16 13.78 26.44 36.12
N GLY A 17 14.25 26.12 37.33
CA GLY A 17 15.42 25.24 37.52
C GLY A 17 15.12 23.79 37.88
N LEU A 18 13.92 23.48 38.39
CA LEU A 18 13.67 22.20 39.10
C LEU A 18 12.91 21.13 38.29
N LEU A 19 12.63 21.34 37.00
CA LEU A 19 11.91 20.38 36.15
C LEU A 19 12.78 19.76 35.03
N LEU A 20 14.10 19.69 35.19
CA LEU A 20 15.02 19.23 34.13
C LEU A 20 15.93 18.05 34.54
N ALA A 21 15.41 17.06 35.27
CA ALA A 21 16.26 15.98 35.81
C ALA A 21 15.78 14.53 35.57
N LEU A 22 14.87 14.24 34.63
CA LEU A 22 14.46 12.84 34.35
C LEU A 22 14.33 12.46 32.86
N ALA A 23 15.08 13.08 31.96
CA ALA A 23 15.17 12.57 30.59
C ALA A 23 16.21 11.43 30.52
N LEU A 24 15.79 10.18 30.69
CA LEU A 24 16.62 9.02 30.36
C LEU A 24 16.79 8.93 28.82
N PRO A 25 17.99 8.65 28.29
CA PRO A 25 18.16 8.38 26.87
C PRO A 25 17.52 7.04 26.51
N ALA A 26 16.53 7.05 25.61
CA ALA A 26 15.97 5.84 25.03
C ALA A 26 17.03 5.17 24.14
N ALA A 27 17.54 4.01 24.55
CA ALA A 27 18.42 3.20 23.71
C ALA A 27 17.60 2.62 22.55
N ALA A 28 17.91 3.02 21.31
CA ALA A 28 17.35 2.41 20.12
C ALA A 28 17.91 0.99 19.95
N SER A 29 17.09 -0.04 20.20
CA SER A 29 17.47 -1.43 19.97
C SER A 29 17.62 -1.70 18.47
N LYS A 30 18.74 -2.33 18.10
CA LYS A 30 19.02 -2.74 16.71
C LYS A 30 18.44 -4.13 16.52
N VAL A 31 17.39 -4.26 15.72
CA VAL A 31 16.84 -5.57 15.33
C VAL A 31 17.65 -6.10 14.15
N TYR A 32 18.29 -7.25 14.34
CA TYR A 32 19.09 -7.91 13.30
C TYR A 32 18.23 -8.91 12.54
N GLN A 33 18.31 -8.86 11.22
CA GLN A 33 17.62 -9.79 10.32
C GLN A 33 18.66 -10.55 9.50
N TRP A 34 18.55 -11.87 9.45
CA TRP A 34 19.30 -12.69 8.51
C TRP A 34 18.41 -13.78 7.90
N LYS A 35 18.88 -14.33 6.78
CA LYS A 35 18.24 -15.42 6.07
C LYS A 35 19.12 -16.65 6.22
N ASP A 36 18.57 -17.75 6.72
CA ASP A 36 19.30 -19.00 6.88
C ASP A 36 19.45 -19.75 5.54
N ALA A 37 20.18 -20.87 5.56
CA ALA A 37 20.42 -21.71 4.38
C ALA A 37 19.14 -22.34 3.78
N GLN A 38 18.05 -22.37 4.55
CA GLN A 38 16.75 -22.90 4.15
C GLN A 38 15.80 -21.80 3.64
N GLY A 39 16.27 -20.55 3.64
CA GLY A 39 15.53 -19.40 3.14
C GLY A 39 14.57 -18.77 4.14
N VAL A 40 14.59 -19.20 5.41
CA VAL A 40 13.75 -18.64 6.47
C VAL A 40 14.41 -17.38 7.03
N THR A 41 13.60 -16.34 7.24
CA THR A 41 14.05 -15.06 7.78
C THR A 41 13.89 -15.05 9.29
N HIS A 42 14.99 -14.83 10.00
CA HIS A 42 15.03 -14.73 11.46
C HIS A 42 15.27 -13.29 11.90
N TYR A 43 14.62 -12.88 13.00
CA TYR A 43 14.79 -11.59 13.65
C TYR A 43 15.23 -11.80 15.10
N SER A 44 16.33 -11.18 15.52
CA SER A 44 16.85 -11.30 16.90
C SER A 44 17.45 -9.98 17.38
N ASP A 45 17.41 -9.78 18.70
CA ASP A 45 18.08 -8.66 19.39
C ASP A 45 19.56 -8.96 19.67
N SER A 46 19.98 -10.23 19.53
CA SER A 46 21.37 -10.67 19.67
C SER A 46 21.97 -11.08 18.31
N PRO A 47 23.17 -10.60 17.94
CA PRO A 47 23.77 -10.90 16.64
C PRO A 47 24.15 -12.38 16.51
N PRO A 48 23.93 -13.02 15.36
CA PRO A 48 24.34 -14.40 15.14
C PRO A 48 25.88 -14.50 15.11
N PRO A 49 26.48 -15.55 15.72
CA PRO A 49 27.93 -15.65 15.88
C PRO A 49 28.71 -15.78 14.57
N ASP A 50 28.10 -16.27 13.48
CA ASP A 50 28.79 -16.62 12.22
C ASP A 50 28.06 -16.19 10.94
N ALA A 51 27.33 -15.06 10.94
CA ALA A 51 26.64 -14.59 9.74
C ALA A 51 26.85 -13.10 9.45
N ALA A 52 27.05 -12.77 8.17
CA ALA A 52 27.04 -11.40 7.69
C ALA A 52 25.65 -10.79 7.93
N TYR A 53 25.55 -9.84 8.85
CA TYR A 53 24.31 -9.16 9.21
C TYR A 53 24.26 -7.76 8.57
N ARG A 54 23.05 -7.33 8.18
CA ARG A 54 22.79 -5.94 7.76
C ARG A 54 22.15 -5.19 8.91
N ASN A 55 22.83 -4.16 9.44
CA ASN A 55 22.20 -3.18 10.32
C ASN A 55 21.15 -2.42 9.52
N ARG A 56 19.87 -2.76 9.69
CA ARG A 56 18.78 -1.96 9.15
C ARG A 56 18.51 -0.81 10.11
N ALA A 57 19.09 0.35 9.85
CA ALA A 57 18.61 1.58 10.46
C ALA A 57 17.14 1.73 10.04
N ILE A 58 16.23 1.78 11.02
CA ILE A 58 14.84 2.12 10.77
C ILE A 58 14.81 3.59 10.32
N ARG A 59 14.93 3.82 9.01
CA ARG A 59 14.70 5.14 8.43
C ARG A 59 13.22 5.46 8.55
N ASN A 60 12.97 6.69 8.99
CA ASN A 60 11.65 7.31 9.09
C ASN A 60 10.83 7.04 7.81
N PRO A 61 9.52 6.70 7.88
CA PRO A 61 8.70 6.35 6.70
C PRO A 61 8.53 7.45 5.63
N ALA A 62 9.16 8.61 5.78
CA ALA A 62 8.99 9.77 4.92
C ALA A 62 9.92 9.80 3.68
N GLU A 63 10.76 8.79 3.47
CA GLU A 63 11.63 8.72 2.29
C GLU A 63 11.05 7.70 1.30
N PRO A 64 10.47 8.12 0.15
CA PRO A 64 10.02 7.20 -0.86
C PRO A 64 11.25 6.48 -1.43
N ALA A 65 11.38 5.18 -1.14
CA ALA A 65 12.31 4.35 -1.87
C ALA A 65 11.97 4.42 -3.37
N PRO A 66 12.96 4.43 -4.28
CA PRO A 66 12.68 4.32 -5.71
C PRO A 66 11.88 3.04 -5.94
N GLN A 67 10.60 3.19 -6.26
CA GLN A 67 9.75 2.07 -6.61
C GLN A 67 10.27 1.54 -7.94
N ALA A 68 10.96 0.41 -7.88
CA ALA A 68 11.23 -0.37 -9.08
C ALA A 68 9.88 -0.60 -9.77
N ALA A 69 9.79 -0.24 -11.05
CA ALA A 69 8.56 -0.35 -11.83
C ALA A 69 7.98 -1.76 -11.64
N ALA A 70 6.81 -1.82 -11.00
CA ALA A 70 6.10 -3.08 -10.81
C ALA A 70 5.81 -3.65 -12.20
N LYS A 71 6.24 -4.90 -12.45
CA LYS A 71 5.84 -5.61 -13.66
C LYS A 71 4.30 -5.63 -13.73
N PRO A 72 3.69 -5.45 -14.92
CA PRO A 72 2.24 -5.52 -15.06
C PRO A 72 1.77 -6.86 -14.48
N VAL A 73 0.95 -6.81 -13.43
CA VAL A 73 0.31 -8.02 -12.92
C VAL A 73 -0.96 -8.17 -13.75
N VAL A 74 -1.03 -9.25 -14.53
CA VAL A 74 -2.29 -9.73 -15.07
C VAL A 74 -3.16 -10.11 -13.86
N ASN A 75 -3.99 -9.16 -13.42
CA ASN A 75 -4.95 -9.38 -12.34
C ASN A 75 -6.22 -10.06 -12.89
N ALA A 76 -7.11 -10.50 -12.00
CA ALA A 76 -8.36 -11.16 -12.40
C ALA A 76 -9.19 -10.33 -13.40
N ASN A 77 -9.14 -8.99 -13.30
CA ASN A 77 -9.85 -8.09 -14.20
C ASN A 77 -9.29 -8.18 -15.63
N CYS A 78 -7.97 -8.25 -15.79
CA CYS A 78 -7.34 -8.47 -17.09
C CYS A 78 -7.74 -9.83 -17.71
N SER A 79 -7.70 -10.91 -16.93
CA SER A 79 -8.09 -12.24 -17.40
C SER A 79 -9.56 -12.30 -17.81
N ASN A 80 -10.45 -11.71 -17.01
CA ASN A 80 -11.89 -11.65 -17.30
C ASN A 80 -12.17 -10.82 -18.55
N ALA A 81 -11.53 -9.65 -18.71
CA ALA A 81 -11.72 -8.80 -19.88
C ALA A 81 -11.30 -9.51 -21.17
N ARG A 82 -10.19 -10.26 -21.14
CA ARG A 82 -9.73 -11.08 -22.27
C ARG A 82 -10.70 -12.21 -22.61
N SER A 83 -11.22 -12.92 -21.60
CA SER A 83 -12.21 -13.98 -21.80
C SER A 83 -13.50 -13.44 -22.43
N ASN A 84 -13.99 -12.30 -21.93
CA ASN A 84 -15.16 -11.64 -22.47
C ASN A 84 -14.97 -11.24 -23.93
N LEU A 85 -13.81 -10.65 -24.26
CA LEU A 85 -13.47 -10.30 -25.64
C LEU A 85 -13.46 -11.55 -26.55
N GLN A 86 -12.88 -12.65 -26.08
CA GLN A 86 -12.83 -13.90 -26.84
C GLN A 86 -14.23 -14.45 -27.15
N VAL A 87 -15.16 -14.41 -26.20
CA VAL A 87 -16.54 -14.84 -26.42
C VAL A 87 -17.22 -13.96 -27.47
N LEU A 88 -17.03 -12.64 -27.39
CA LEU A 88 -17.60 -11.68 -28.35
C LEU A 88 -17.00 -11.83 -29.76
N GLN A 89 -15.72 -12.19 -29.87
CA GLN A 89 -15.00 -12.38 -31.13
C GLN A 89 -15.20 -13.77 -31.76
N SER A 90 -15.72 -14.74 -31.01
CA SER A 90 -15.90 -16.12 -31.50
C SER A 90 -16.91 -16.25 -32.66
N GLY A 91 -17.66 -15.18 -32.97
CA GLY A 91 -18.71 -15.16 -33.99
C GLY A 91 -20.00 -15.89 -33.58
N SER A 92 -20.01 -16.53 -32.41
CA SER A 92 -21.18 -17.25 -31.91
C SER A 92 -22.31 -16.29 -31.49
N PRO A 93 -23.58 -16.68 -31.69
CA PRO A 93 -24.72 -15.93 -31.14
C PRO A 93 -24.61 -15.83 -29.63
N VAL A 94 -24.69 -14.60 -29.09
CA VAL A 94 -24.73 -14.34 -27.65
C VAL A 94 -26.14 -13.95 -27.29
N GLY A 95 -26.80 -14.75 -26.46
CA GLY A 95 -28.13 -14.45 -25.94
C GLY A 95 -28.12 -13.34 -24.89
N VAL A 96 -29.16 -12.53 -24.86
CA VAL A 96 -29.46 -11.58 -23.79
C VAL A 96 -30.64 -12.15 -23.03
N ASP A 97 -30.38 -12.45 -21.76
CA ASP A 97 -31.38 -12.83 -20.76
C ASP A 97 -31.76 -11.56 -19.99
N GLU A 98 -32.96 -11.06 -20.22
CA GLU A 98 -33.48 -9.79 -19.67
C GLU A 98 -34.24 -10.00 -18.36
N ASP A 99 -34.83 -11.18 -18.13
CA ASP A 99 -35.66 -11.49 -16.95
C ASP A 99 -34.99 -12.41 -15.91
N ARG A 100 -33.80 -12.92 -16.24
CA ARG A 100 -32.95 -13.83 -15.44
C ARG A 100 -33.57 -15.21 -15.22
N ASP A 101 -34.38 -15.69 -16.14
CA ASP A 101 -34.93 -17.06 -16.12
C ASP A 101 -33.94 -18.11 -16.67
N GLY A 102 -32.80 -17.67 -17.22
CA GLY A 102 -31.75 -18.52 -17.81
C GLY A 102 -31.98 -18.85 -19.29
N LYS A 103 -33.01 -18.29 -19.93
CA LYS A 103 -33.26 -18.35 -21.37
C LYS A 103 -32.93 -16.99 -22.00
N PRO A 104 -32.44 -16.97 -23.24
CA PRO A 104 -32.23 -15.70 -23.93
C PRO A 104 -33.49 -15.30 -24.71
N GLU A 105 -33.99 -14.09 -24.46
CA GLU A 105 -35.14 -13.51 -25.19
C GLU A 105 -34.72 -13.04 -26.58
N ARG A 106 -33.47 -12.59 -26.69
CA ARG A 106 -32.92 -12.05 -27.94
C ARG A 106 -31.44 -12.37 -28.08
N THR A 107 -30.94 -12.27 -29.29
CA THR A 107 -29.51 -12.36 -29.58
C THR A 107 -28.91 -10.95 -29.69
N LEU A 108 -27.66 -10.79 -29.28
CA LEU A 108 -26.89 -9.59 -29.53
C LEU A 108 -26.83 -9.26 -31.03
N THR A 109 -27.17 -8.03 -31.38
CA THR A 109 -26.96 -7.53 -32.74
C THR A 109 -25.47 -7.27 -33.00
N GLU A 110 -25.09 -7.17 -34.28
CA GLU A 110 -23.69 -6.93 -34.66
C GLU A 110 -23.18 -5.57 -34.18
N SER A 111 -24.02 -4.53 -34.19
CA SER A 111 -23.64 -3.21 -33.66
C SER A 111 -23.47 -3.24 -32.14
N GLU A 112 -24.35 -3.91 -31.40
CA GLU A 112 -24.18 -4.12 -29.96
C GLU A 112 -22.92 -4.93 -29.66
N ARG A 113 -22.63 -5.96 -30.46
CA ARG A 113 -21.41 -6.77 -30.34
C ARG A 113 -20.17 -5.90 -30.54
N ALA A 114 -20.14 -5.09 -31.59
CA ALA A 114 -19.04 -4.17 -31.87
C ALA A 114 -18.81 -3.18 -30.72
N ASN A 115 -19.88 -2.62 -30.15
CA ASN A 115 -19.78 -1.73 -29.00
C ASN A 115 -19.21 -2.45 -27.77
N ARG A 116 -19.64 -3.70 -27.51
CA ARG A 116 -19.11 -4.50 -26.39
C ARG A 116 -17.66 -4.91 -26.60
N VAL A 117 -17.26 -5.20 -27.83
CA VAL A 117 -15.86 -5.46 -28.20
C VAL A 117 -15.01 -4.22 -27.89
N ALA A 118 -15.43 -3.04 -28.33
CA ALA A 118 -14.71 -1.80 -28.06
C ALA A 118 -14.55 -1.52 -26.55
N LEU A 119 -15.61 -1.77 -25.76
CA LEU A 119 -15.55 -1.66 -24.30
C LEU A 119 -14.59 -2.69 -23.68
N ALA A 120 -14.64 -3.94 -24.12
CA ALA A 120 -13.75 -5.00 -23.62
C ALA A 120 -12.28 -4.72 -23.96
N GLU A 121 -11.98 -4.20 -25.15
CA GLU A 121 -10.64 -3.78 -25.54
C GLU A 121 -10.13 -2.61 -24.68
N ALA A 122 -10.98 -1.62 -24.40
CA ALA A 122 -10.63 -0.53 -23.49
C ALA A 122 -10.38 -1.02 -22.05
N GLN A 123 -11.15 -2.00 -21.58
CA GLN A 123 -10.92 -2.66 -20.30
C GLN A 123 -9.61 -3.45 -20.27
N ILE A 124 -9.27 -4.17 -21.34
CA ILE A 124 -7.98 -4.85 -21.47
C ILE A 124 -6.85 -3.84 -21.37
N LYS A 125 -6.93 -2.73 -22.10
CA LYS A 125 -5.93 -1.66 -22.01
C LYS A 125 -5.78 -1.18 -20.57
N THR A 126 -6.90 -0.91 -19.89
CA THR A 126 -6.89 -0.39 -18.51
C THR A 126 -6.38 -1.42 -17.50
N TYR A 127 -6.80 -2.68 -17.56
CA TYR A 127 -6.51 -3.68 -16.52
C TYR A 127 -5.26 -4.50 -16.78
N CYS A 128 -4.86 -4.66 -18.04
CA CYS A 128 -3.69 -5.45 -18.42
C CYS A 128 -2.42 -4.62 -18.56
N GLU A 129 -2.54 -3.31 -18.79
CA GLU A 129 -1.39 -2.40 -18.90
C GLU A 129 -1.19 -1.54 -17.64
N ALA A 130 -2.17 -1.50 -16.73
CA ALA A 130 -1.99 -0.81 -15.45
C ALA A 130 -1.00 -1.56 -14.54
N PRO A 131 -0.13 -0.84 -13.81
CA PRO A 131 0.62 -1.44 -12.72
C PRO A 131 -0.36 -1.95 -11.67
N ALA A 132 -0.02 -3.06 -11.03
CA ALA A 132 -0.86 -3.72 -10.03
C ALA A 132 -1.24 -2.75 -8.89
N VAL A 133 -2.40 -2.10 -8.99
CA VAL A 133 -2.98 -1.44 -7.83
C VAL A 133 -3.44 -2.54 -6.90
N ALA A 134 -2.75 -2.66 -5.76
CA ALA A 134 -3.07 -3.61 -4.71
C ALA A 134 -4.58 -3.55 -4.44
N GLY A 135 -5.25 -4.70 -4.59
CA GLY A 135 -6.69 -4.81 -4.47
C GLY A 135 -7.18 -4.14 -3.20
N SER A 136 -8.14 -3.24 -3.37
CA SER A 136 -8.94 -2.66 -2.31
C SER A 136 -9.73 -3.77 -1.62
N GLY A 137 -9.16 -4.33 -0.55
CA GLY A 137 -9.92 -5.00 0.49
C GLY A 137 -10.50 -3.94 1.43
N GLY A 138 -11.83 -3.86 1.44
CA GLY A 138 -12.63 -3.11 2.40
C GLY A 138 -13.82 -3.97 2.79
#